data_AF-A0A969GAN9-F1
#
_entry.id   AF-A0A969GAN9-F1
#
_cell.length_a   1.000
_cell.length_b   1.000
_cell.length_c   1.000
_cell.angle_alpha   90.00
_cell.angle_beta   90.00
_cell.angle_gamma   90.00
#
_symmetry.space_group_name_H-M   'P 1'
#
loop_
_entity.id
_entity.type
_entity.pdbx_description
1 polymer ?
#
loop_
_entity_poly.entity_id
_entity_poly.type
_entity_poly.pdbx_seq_one_letter_code
_entity_poly.pdbx_strand_id
1 'polypeptide(L)'
;ILVKFFDFNFLERQTSLEVNRGKNQALSLVISKKAAAEYFGESQSYLGKMVTLEGKKFNVIGVVKTMQGPQGFNADVIIPYTNMNVNQLENENGFQGRFQAIFWQNKKR
;
A
#
# COMPACT_ATOMS: atom_id res chain seq x y z
N ILE A 1 15.30 10.91 8.80
CA ILE A 1 13.90 11.40 8.93
C ILE A 1 13.04 10.42 8.15
N LEU A 2 12.38 9.49 8.83
CA LEU A 2 11.41 8.60 8.18
C LEU A 2 10.13 9.42 8.00
N VAL A 3 9.75 9.68 6.74
CA VAL A 3 8.53 10.43 6.46
C VAL A 3 7.34 9.52 6.71
N LYS A 4 6.56 9.81 7.75
CA LYS A 4 5.26 9.18 8.05
C LYS A 4 4.20 9.83 7.17
N PHE A 5 3.90 9.25 6.02
CA PHE A 5 2.85 9.81 5.14
C PHE A 5 1.43 9.44 5.58
N PHE A 6 1.25 8.42 6.42
CA PHE A 6 -0.05 8.06 7.00
C PHE A 6 0.12 7.39 8.37
N ASP A 7 -0.47 7.96 9.42
CA ASP A 7 -0.57 7.31 10.74
C ASP A 7 -1.71 6.27 10.72
N PHE A 8 -1.52 5.19 9.97
CA PHE A 8 -2.47 4.09 10.01
C PHE A 8 -2.37 3.35 11.36
N ASN A 9 -3.51 3.00 11.92
CA ASN A 9 -3.59 2.12 13.10
C ASN A 9 -3.36 0.67 12.68
N PHE A 10 -2.07 0.29 12.58
CA PHE A 10 -1.65 -1.07 12.29
C PHE A 10 -2.00 -2.00 13.45
N LEU A 11 -2.75 -3.06 13.14
CA LEU A 11 -2.97 -4.20 14.02
C LEU A 11 -1.81 -5.18 13.92
N GLU A 12 -1.30 -5.36 12.70
CA GLU A 12 -0.17 -6.23 12.39
C GLU A 12 0.73 -5.50 11.39
N ARG A 13 2.05 -5.57 11.56
CA ARG A 13 3.00 -5.02 10.59
C ARG A 13 4.31 -5.81 10.60
N GLN A 14 4.88 -6.02 9.42
CA GLN A 14 6.24 -6.49 9.33
C GLN A 14 7.21 -5.36 9.71
N THR A 15 7.99 -5.57 10.78
CA THR A 15 8.92 -4.57 11.33
C THR A 15 10.21 -4.46 10.52
N SER A 16 10.61 -5.54 9.85
CA SER A 16 11.72 -5.55 8.89
C SER A 16 11.24 -5.02 7.53
N LEU A 17 11.04 -3.70 7.45
CA LEU A 17 11.07 -2.99 6.18
C LEU A 17 12.53 -2.94 5.73
N GLU A 18 13.09 -4.09 5.30
CA GLU A 18 14.39 -4.08 4.65
C GLU A 18 14.30 -3.14 3.44
N VAL A 19 15.05 -2.05 3.56
CA VAL A 19 15.17 -0.91 2.64
C VAL A 19 15.46 -1.33 1.19
N ASN A 20 15.82 -2.60 0.96
CA ASN A 20 16.07 -3.19 -0.35
C ASN A 20 14.81 -3.56 -1.16
N ARG A 21 13.61 -3.60 -0.56
CA ARG A 21 12.34 -3.77 -1.33
C ARG A 21 11.87 -2.50 -2.04
N GLY A 22 12.47 -1.34 -1.78
CA GLY A 22 12.23 -0.13 -2.57
C GLY A 22 12.87 -0.20 -3.96
N LYS A 23 13.85 -1.09 -4.17
CA LYS A 23 14.55 -1.28 -5.45
C LYS A 23 14.05 -2.48 -6.24
N ASN A 24 13.66 -3.57 -5.56
CA ASN A 24 12.97 -4.68 -6.19
C ASN A 24 11.48 -4.47 -6.03
N GLN A 25 10.74 -4.41 -7.14
CA GLN A 25 9.28 -4.34 -7.29
C GLN A 25 8.52 -5.34 -6.39
N ALA A 26 8.62 -5.18 -5.08
CA ALA A 26 8.06 -6.10 -4.14
C ALA A 26 6.55 -5.91 -4.25
N LEU A 27 5.89 -6.93 -4.78
CA LEU A 27 4.45 -7.06 -4.78
C LEU A 27 4.05 -7.27 -3.31
N SER A 28 4.00 -6.17 -2.57
CA SER A 28 3.63 -6.09 -1.18
C SER A 28 2.40 -5.19 -1.06
N LEU A 29 1.56 -5.46 -0.07
CA LEU A 29 0.39 -4.63 0.22
C LEU A 29 0.13 -4.49 1.71
N VAL A 30 -0.62 -3.44 2.06
CA VAL A 30 -1.30 -3.30 3.35
C VAL A 30 -2.79 -3.49 3.09
N ILE A 31 -3.49 -4.20 3.96
CA ILE A 31 -4.91 -4.54 3.82
C ILE A 31 -5.71 -4.18 5.08
N SER A 32 -6.99 -3.82 4.92
CA SER A 32 -7.89 -3.62 6.06
C SER A 32 -8.23 -4.96 6.72
N LYS A 33 -8.46 -5.00 8.03
CA LYS A 33 -8.85 -6.24 8.72
C LYS A 33 -10.12 -6.86 8.11
N LYS A 34 -11.10 -6.00 7.77
CA LYS A 34 -12.35 -6.43 7.15
C LYS A 34 -12.10 -7.12 5.81
N ALA A 35 -11.35 -6.48 4.90
CA ALA A 35 -11.04 -7.05 3.60
C ALA A 35 -10.19 -8.32 3.70
N ALA A 36 -9.27 -8.39 4.66
CA ALA A 36 -8.47 -9.59 4.91
C ALA A 36 -9.33 -10.77 5.38
N ALA A 37 -10.29 -10.54 6.27
CA ALA A 37 -11.22 -11.55 6.74
C ALA A 37 -12.17 -12.00 5.60
N GLU A 38 -12.67 -11.08 4.78
CA GLU A 38 -13.51 -11.40 3.62
C GLU A 38 -12.74 -12.23 2.57
N TYR A 39 -11.46 -11.94 2.34
CA TYR A 39 -10.64 -12.63 1.34
C TYR A 39 -10.09 -13.99 1.81
N PHE A 40 -9.63 -14.09 3.07
CA PHE A 40 -8.95 -15.28 3.59
C PHE A 40 -9.78 -16.11 4.58
N GLY A 41 -10.94 -15.61 5.01
CA GLY A 41 -11.62 -16.06 6.23
C GLY A 41 -10.96 -15.54 7.50
N GLU A 42 -11.66 -15.69 8.63
CA GLU A 42 -11.14 -15.27 9.95
C GLU A 42 -9.83 -16.00 10.30
N SER A 43 -8.85 -15.22 10.74
CA SER A 43 -7.49 -15.69 11.02
C SER A 43 -6.89 -14.93 12.18
N GLN A 44 -6.02 -15.58 12.95
CA GLN A 44 -5.26 -14.92 14.02
C GLN A 44 -4.23 -13.92 13.47
N SER A 45 -3.73 -14.17 12.27
CA SER A 45 -2.83 -13.26 11.55
C SER A 45 -3.04 -13.35 10.04
N TYR A 46 -2.83 -12.24 9.35
CA TYR A 46 -2.87 -12.17 7.89
C TYR A 46 -1.52 -11.84 7.25
N LEU A 47 -0.48 -11.52 8.05
CA LEU A 47 0.86 -11.28 7.54
C LEU A 47 1.41 -12.48 6.76
N GLY A 48 2.11 -12.21 5.66
CA GLY A 48 2.71 -13.25 4.83
C GLY A 48 1.74 -13.95 3.86
N LYS A 49 0.43 -13.72 4.01
CA LYS A 49 -0.56 -14.29 3.07
C LYS A 49 -0.48 -13.57 1.71
N MET A 50 -0.85 -14.29 0.65
CA MET A 50 -0.81 -13.77 -0.71
C MET A 50 -2.21 -13.41 -1.22
N VAL A 51 -2.40 -12.17 -1.67
CA VAL A 51 -3.61 -11.72 -2.35
C VAL A 51 -3.33 -11.65 -3.85
N THR A 52 -4.25 -12.16 -4.66
CA THR A 52 -4.18 -12.00 -6.13
C THR A 52 -5.02 -10.80 -6.56
N LEU A 53 -4.38 -9.80 -7.16
CA LEU A 53 -5.02 -8.59 -7.71
C LEU A 53 -4.49 -8.37 -9.13
N GLU A 54 -5.39 -8.20 -10.10
CA GLU A 54 -5.04 -8.00 -11.51
C GLU A 54 -4.00 -9.02 -12.05
N GLY A 55 -4.12 -10.29 -11.65
CA GLY A 55 -3.20 -11.37 -12.06
C GLY A 55 -1.82 -11.35 -11.39
N LYS A 56 -1.53 -10.37 -10.52
CA LYS A 56 -0.31 -10.29 -9.72
C LYS A 56 -0.57 -10.79 -8.29
N LYS A 57 0.41 -11.47 -7.71
CA LYS A 57 0.35 -11.95 -6.32
C LYS A 57 1.09 -11.01 -5.39
N PHE A 58 0.38 -10.42 -4.43
CA PHE A 58 0.89 -9.49 -3.45
C PHE A 58 0.98 -10.12 -2.07
N ASN A 59 2.11 -9.94 -1.39
CA ASN A 59 2.33 -10.36 -0.02
C ASN A 59 1.78 -9.33 0.97
N VAL A 60 0.97 -9.77 1.93
CA VAL A 60 0.48 -8.92 3.02
C VAL A 60 1.63 -8.61 3.97
N ILE A 61 2.02 -7.34 4.04
CA ILE A 61 3.08 -6.85 4.96
C ILE A 61 2.52 -6.00 6.11
N GLY A 62 1.22 -5.71 6.08
CA GLY A 62 0.55 -4.98 7.14
C GLY A 62 -0.96 -5.14 7.10
N VAL A 63 -1.56 -5.11 8.29
CA VAL A 63 -3.00 -5.15 8.50
C VAL A 63 -3.38 -3.95 9.35
N VAL A 64 -4.38 -3.20 8.93
CA VAL A 64 -4.86 -2.01 9.64
C VAL A 64 -6.33 -2.18 9.99
N LYS A 65 -6.78 -1.55 11.10
CA LYS A 65 -8.18 -1.68 11.53
C LYS A 65 -9.14 -1.11 10.47
N THR A 66 -8.85 0.09 10.00
CA THR A 66 -9.57 0.82 8.95
C THR A 66 -8.58 1.67 8.17
N MET A 67 -8.79 1.81 6.86
CA MET A 67 -8.07 2.81 6.04
C MET A 67 -9.04 3.93 5.74
N GLN A 68 -8.97 4.98 6.54
CA GLN A 68 -9.72 6.21 6.32
C GLN A 68 -8.71 7.29 5.94
N GLY A 69 -8.79 7.74 4.70
CA GLY A 69 -8.09 8.93 4.24
C GLY A 69 -8.90 10.20 4.49
N PRO A 70 -8.31 11.37 4.23
CA PRO A 70 -9.05 12.64 4.21
C PRO A 70 -10.27 12.56 3.28
N GLN A 71 -11.33 13.33 3.58
CA GLN A 71 -12.53 13.47 2.75
C GLN A 71 -13.32 12.18 2.48
N GLY A 72 -13.28 11.20 3.41
CA GLY A 72 -14.10 9.99 3.30
C GLY A 72 -13.54 8.94 2.32
N PHE A 73 -12.27 9.05 1.95
CA PHE A 73 -11.59 8.03 1.16
C PHE A 73 -11.46 6.74 1.97
N ASN A 74 -12.33 5.76 1.69
CA ASN A 74 -12.26 4.43 2.28
C ASN A 74 -11.59 3.49 1.27
N ALA A 75 -10.49 2.88 1.69
CA ALA A 75 -9.79 1.88 0.88
C ALA A 75 -9.77 0.53 1.60
N ASP A 76 -9.74 -0.55 0.84
CA ASP A 76 -9.57 -1.90 1.38
C ASP A 76 -8.10 -2.34 1.34
N VAL A 77 -7.33 -1.86 0.36
CA VAL A 77 -5.94 -2.25 0.11
C VAL A 77 -5.12 -1.03 -0.31
N ILE A 78 -3.87 -0.96 0.16
CA ILE A 78 -2.84 -0.02 -0.29
C ILE A 78 -1.69 -0.80 -0.91
N ILE A 79 -1.30 -0.40 -2.12
CA ILE A 79 -0.21 -1.01 -2.89
C ILE A 79 0.78 0.09 -3.28
N PRO A 80 2.10 -0.17 -3.29
CA PRO A 80 3.07 0.78 -3.83
C PRO A 80 2.76 1.15 -5.28
N TYR A 81 2.77 2.44 -5.60
CA TYR A 81 2.46 2.95 -6.95
C TYR A 81 3.41 2.39 -8.03
N THR A 82 4.63 1.99 -7.65
CA THR A 82 5.59 1.32 -8.54
C THR A 82 5.08 0.00 -9.11
N ASN A 83 4.01 -0.57 -8.53
CA ASN A 83 3.35 -1.78 -9.03
C ASN A 83 2.14 -1.49 -9.94
N MET A 84 1.74 -0.21 -10.06
CA MET A 84 0.63 0.24 -10.92
C MET A 84 1.00 0.02 -12.40
N ASN A 85 0.01 -0.34 -13.21
CA ASN A 85 0.21 -0.42 -14.66
C ASN A 85 0.52 0.98 -15.21
N VAL A 86 1.53 1.11 -16.07
CA VAL A 86 1.90 2.39 -16.71
C VAL A 86 0.70 3.02 -17.42
N ASN A 87 -0.14 2.21 -18.08
CA ASN A 87 -1.34 2.70 -18.75
C ASN A 87 -2.36 3.34 -17.79
N GLN A 88 -2.35 2.97 -16.50
CA GLN A 88 -3.18 3.61 -15.47
C GLN A 88 -2.56 4.91 -14.95
N LEU A 89 -1.22 5.02 -14.92
CA LEU A 89 -0.52 6.27 -14.55
C LEU A 89 -0.71 7.36 -15.60
N GLU A 90 -0.81 6.96 -16.87
CA GLU A 90 -1.01 7.87 -18.01
C GLU A 90 -2.48 8.15 -18.32
N ASN A 91 -3.42 7.46 -17.65
CA ASN A 91 -4.84 7.66 -17.87
C ASN A 91 -5.32 8.98 -17.23
N GLU A 92 -5.54 10.00 -18.06
CA GLU A 92 -6.06 11.30 -17.64
C GLU A 92 -7.47 11.22 -17.01
N ASN A 93 -8.21 10.15 -17.27
CA ASN A 93 -9.54 9.87 -16.71
C ASN A 93 -9.51 8.83 -15.56
N GLY A 94 -8.33 8.48 -15.04
CA GLY A 94 -8.20 7.58 -13.89
C GLY A 94 -8.87 8.17 -12.64
N PHE A 95 -9.29 7.32 -11.69
CA PHE A 95 -9.98 7.73 -10.45
C PHE A 95 -9.19 8.76 -9.61
N GLN A 96 -7.86 8.81 -9.76
CA GLN A 96 -6.98 9.76 -9.08
C GLN A 96 -6.49 10.91 -9.99
N GLY A 97 -6.90 10.93 -11.27
CA GLY A 97 -6.42 11.87 -12.28
C GLY A 97 -4.91 11.76 -12.54
N ARG A 98 -4.35 12.78 -13.19
CA ARG A 98 -2.89 12.95 -13.33
C ARG A 98 -2.28 13.25 -11.97
N PHE A 99 -1.44 12.37 -11.45
CA PHE A 99 -0.66 12.70 -10.25
C PHE A 99 0.49 13.65 -10.63
N GLN A 100 0.66 14.74 -9.87
CA GLN A 100 1.82 15.62 -9.97
C GLN A 100 2.61 15.52 -8.67
N ALA A 101 3.85 15.05 -8.75
CA ALA A 101 4.78 15.02 -7.62
C ALA A 101 5.87 16.08 -7.81
N ILE A 102 6.09 16.90 -6.79
CA ILE A 102 7.24 17.82 -6.74
C ILE A 102 8.32 17.17 -5.88
N PHE A 103 9.46 16.86 -6.49
CA PHE A 103 10.61 16.33 -5.78
C PHE A 103 11.45 17.49 -5.24
N TRP A 104 11.55 17.59 -3.92
CA TRP A 104 12.39 18.58 -3.24
C TRP A 104 13.64 17.89 -2.67
N GLN A 105 14.83 18.33 -3.10
CA GLN A 105 16.09 17.89 -2.52
C GLN A 105 16.68 19.02 -1.67
N ASN A 106 16.85 18.77 -0.37
CA ASN A 106 17.50 19.72 0.52
C ASN A 106 19.02 19.51 0.45
N LYS A 107 19.72 20.40 -0.27
CA LYS A 107 21.19 20.36 -0.35
C LYS A 107 21.75 20.95 0.95
N LYS A 108 22.25 20.09 1.85
CA LYS A 108 23.06 20.57 2.97
C LYS A 108 24.36 21.16 2.40
N ARG A 109 24.61 22.43 2.70
CA ARG A 109 25.91 23.08 2.52
C ARG A 109 26.89 22.57 3.55
#